data_AF-A0A9W9NDU6-F1
#
_entry.id   AF-A0A9W9NDU6-F1
#
_cell.length_a   1.000
_cell.length_b   1.000
_cell.length_c   1.000
_cell.angle_alpha   90.00
_cell.angle_beta   90.00
_cell.angle_gamma   90.00
#
_symmetry.space_group_name_H-M   'P 1'
#
loop_
_entity.id
_entity.type
_entity.pdbx_description
1 polymer ?
#
loop_
_entity_poly.entity_id
_entity_poly.type
_entity_poly.pdbx_seq_one_letter_code
_entity_poly.pdbx_strand_id
1 'polypeptide(L)'
;MTSLQNGGGLGRFTENFKIHDSCKRAGGAFSINYFISEDDMTVQDATTALRRFDDKNTASGNVIERYFCSNCGSPAFTKTPKFPGKVFLKATLFSKISPSESEVFSHKRLQL
;
A
#
# COMPACT_ATOMS: atom_id res chain seq x y z
N MET A 1 -3.32 1.23 18.29
CA MET A 1 -2.21 1.48 19.24
C MET A 1 -0.93 1.03 18.56
N THR A 2 -0.20 1.96 17.96
CA THR A 2 1.11 1.67 17.35
C THR A 2 2.12 1.61 18.49
N SER A 3 2.57 0.41 18.86
CA SER A 3 3.69 0.27 19.80
C SER A 3 4.99 0.35 18.98
N LEU A 4 5.68 1.48 19.10
CA LEU A 4 7.08 1.61 18.71
C LEU A 4 7.91 0.93 19.81
N GLN A 5 8.47 -0.24 19.53
CA GLN A 5 9.56 -0.77 20.35
C GLN A 5 10.88 -0.44 19.67
N ASN A 6 11.61 0.51 20.26
CA ASN A 6 12.97 0.87 19.90
C ASN A 6 13.93 -0.24 20.34
N GLY A 7 14.63 -0.87 19.40
CA GLY A 7 15.74 -1.80 19.67
C GLY A 7 16.73 -1.77 18.50
N GLY A 8 17.94 -1.28 18.75
CA GLY A 8 18.98 -1.01 17.76
C GLY A 8 19.64 -2.25 17.14
N GLY A 9 18.98 -2.85 16.16
CA GLY A 9 19.57 -3.78 15.21
C GLY A 9 18.59 -3.99 14.07
N LEU A 10 19.02 -3.78 12.81
CA LEU A 10 18.24 -3.90 11.55
C LEU A 10 16.81 -4.37 11.79
N GLY A 11 15.99 -3.42 12.26
CA GLY A 11 14.70 -3.73 12.86
C GLY A 11 13.80 -4.20 11.76
N ARG A 12 13.34 -5.45 11.84
CA ARG A 12 12.31 -5.95 10.96
C ARG A 12 11.00 -5.24 11.36
N PHE A 13 10.67 -4.16 10.66
CA PHE A 13 9.49 -3.35 10.94
C PHE A 13 8.27 -4.07 10.39
N THR A 14 7.54 -4.82 11.24
CA THR A 14 6.29 -5.41 10.83
C THR A 14 5.17 -4.37 10.83
N GLU A 15 4.76 -3.94 9.65
CA GLU A 15 3.63 -3.02 9.47
C GLU A 15 2.32 -3.82 9.52
N ASN A 16 1.58 -3.63 10.61
CA ASN A 16 0.25 -4.20 10.79
C ASN A 16 -0.79 -3.18 10.37
N PHE A 17 -1.67 -3.55 9.43
CA PHE A 17 -2.83 -2.73 9.12
C PHE A 17 -4.12 -3.54 9.12
N LYS A 18 -5.20 -2.88 9.54
CA LYS A 18 -6.55 -3.43 9.49
C LYS A 18 -7.25 -2.85 8.29
N ILE A 19 -7.89 -3.71 7.50
CA ILE A 19 -8.61 -3.28 6.29
C ILE A 19 -9.69 -2.24 6.63
N HIS A 20 -10.35 -2.29 7.80
CA HIS A 20 -11.54 -1.47 8.07
C HIS A 20 -11.28 -0.08 8.69
N ASP A 21 -10.27 0.10 9.54
CA ASP A 21 -10.16 1.31 10.40
C ASP A 21 -9.76 2.60 9.67
N SER A 22 -9.21 2.53 8.45
CA SER A 22 -8.64 3.71 7.76
C SER A 22 -9.05 3.86 6.30
N CYS A 23 -10.13 3.16 5.93
CA CYS A 23 -10.65 3.10 4.57
C CYS A 23 -11.10 4.44 3.97
N LYS A 24 -11.35 5.50 4.73
CA LYS A 24 -11.88 6.77 4.17
C LYS A 24 -10.83 7.76 3.66
N ARG A 25 -9.53 7.45 3.78
CA ARG A 25 -8.44 8.40 3.50
C ARG A 25 -7.80 8.23 2.12
N ALA A 26 -8.37 7.41 1.25
CA ALA A 26 -7.83 7.17 -0.09
C ALA A 26 -8.61 7.95 -1.15
N GLY A 27 -7.87 8.54 -2.09
CA GLY A 27 -8.40 9.37 -3.18
C GLY A 27 -7.45 10.50 -3.52
N GLY A 28 -7.45 10.94 -4.78
CA GLY A 28 -6.60 12.04 -5.25
C GLY A 28 -5.89 11.76 -6.58
N ALA A 29 -5.17 12.76 -7.09
CA ALA A 29 -4.48 12.72 -8.38
C ALA A 29 -3.23 11.80 -8.40
N PHE A 30 -2.76 11.39 -7.23
CA PHE A 30 -1.59 10.54 -7.04
C PHE A 30 -1.79 9.60 -5.85
N SER A 31 -0.91 8.61 -5.71
CA SER A 31 -0.91 7.70 -4.55
C SER A 31 0.43 7.75 -3.82
N ILE A 32 0.39 7.75 -2.50
CA ILE A 32 1.57 7.66 -1.63
C ILE A 32 1.72 6.21 -1.20
N ASN A 33 2.92 5.65 -1.38
CA ASN A 33 3.19 4.24 -1.17
C ASN A 33 4.44 4.07 -0.33
N TYR A 34 4.39 3.14 0.63
CA TYR A 34 5.58 2.53 1.19
C TYR A 34 5.99 1.34 0.32
N PHE A 35 7.29 1.18 0.10
CA PHE A 35 7.87 0.05 -0.61
C PHE A 35 8.58 -0.85 0.38
N ILE A 36 7.94 -1.95 0.78
CA ILE A 36 8.40 -2.82 1.88
C ILE A 36 8.48 -4.29 1.44
N SER A 37 9.10 -5.12 2.28
CA SER A 37 9.06 -6.57 2.12
C SER A 37 7.66 -7.09 2.37
N GLU A 38 7.24 -8.10 1.62
CA GLU A 38 5.96 -8.78 1.91
C GLU A 38 6.00 -9.45 3.29
N ASP A 39 7.14 -10.03 3.67
CA ASP A 39 7.35 -10.68 4.97
C ASP A 39 7.30 -9.71 6.17
N ASP A 40 7.31 -8.41 5.90
CA ASP A 40 7.21 -7.34 6.89
C ASP A 40 5.78 -6.79 6.96
N MET A 41 4.84 -7.35 6.21
CA MET A 41 3.45 -6.94 6.18
C MET A 41 2.56 -8.06 6.75
N THR A 42 1.69 -7.71 7.70
CA THR A 42 0.60 -8.59 8.13
C THR A 42 -0.74 -7.93 7.88
N VAL A 43 -1.60 -8.63 7.13
CA VAL A 43 -2.94 -8.12 6.77
C VAL A 43 -3.98 -8.72 7.69
N GLN A 44 -4.68 -7.86 8.44
CA GLN A 44 -5.79 -8.26 9.29
C GLN A 44 -7.12 -7.93 8.59
N ASP A 45 -7.83 -8.95 8.11
CA ASP A 45 -9.10 -8.84 7.40
C ASP A 45 -10.23 -9.61 8.08
N ALA A 46 -10.62 -9.17 9.29
CA ALA A 46 -11.65 -9.83 10.08
C ALA A 46 -13.04 -9.85 9.41
N THR A 47 -13.30 -8.94 8.47
CA THR A 47 -14.58 -8.84 7.77
C THR A 47 -14.56 -9.48 6.39
N THR A 48 -13.47 -10.15 6.00
CA THR A 48 -13.30 -10.75 4.65
C THR A 48 -13.58 -9.76 3.52
N ALA A 49 -13.19 -8.49 3.71
CA ALA A 49 -13.45 -7.39 2.78
C ALA A 49 -12.30 -7.15 1.80
N LEU A 50 -11.14 -7.80 1.97
CA LEU A 50 -10.04 -7.68 1.03
C LEU A 50 -10.36 -8.41 -0.28
N ARG A 51 -10.22 -7.69 -1.39
CA ARG A 51 -10.36 -8.22 -2.75
C ARG A 51 -9.13 -7.91 -3.57
N ARG A 52 -8.89 -8.76 -4.56
CA ARG A 52 -7.84 -8.62 -5.56
C ARG A 52 -8.45 -8.29 -6.91
N PHE A 53 -7.86 -7.33 -7.61
CA PHE A 53 -8.11 -7.05 -9.01
C PHE A 53 -6.80 -7.18 -9.79
N ASP A 54 -6.80 -8.02 -10.82
CA ASP A 54 -5.63 -8.24 -11.68
C ASP A 54 -5.66 -7.20 -12.81
N ASP A 55 -4.89 -6.13 -12.65
CA ASP A 55 -4.84 -5.03 -13.59
C ASP A 55 -3.86 -5.35 -14.73
N LYS A 56 -4.42 -5.57 -15.91
CA LYS A 56 -3.69 -5.86 -17.15
C LYS A 56 -3.34 -4.60 -17.94
N ASN A 57 -3.92 -3.46 -17.60
CA ASN A 57 -3.74 -2.20 -18.32
C ASN A 57 -2.61 -1.37 -17.69
N THR A 58 -1.39 -1.91 -17.71
CA THR A 58 -0.21 -1.23 -17.15
C THR A 58 0.74 -0.79 -18.25
N ALA A 59 1.41 0.35 -18.04
CA ALA A 59 2.42 0.85 -18.98
C ALA A 59 3.62 -0.11 -19.16
N SER A 60 3.81 -1.03 -18.22
CA SER A 60 4.88 -2.04 -18.29
C SER A 60 4.50 -3.31 -19.04
N GLY A 61 3.21 -3.50 -19.38
CA GLY A 61 2.69 -4.77 -19.92
C GLY A 61 2.53 -5.88 -18.87
N ASN A 62 3.10 -5.73 -17.68
CA ASN A 62 2.90 -6.67 -16.59
C ASN A 62 1.46 -6.60 -16.05
N VAL A 63 0.91 -7.75 -15.67
CA VAL A 63 -0.27 -7.80 -14.83
C VAL A 63 0.14 -7.49 -13.40
N ILE A 64 -0.50 -6.51 -12.77
CA ILE A 64 -0.27 -6.17 -11.36
C ILE A 64 -1.50 -6.52 -10.53
N GLU A 65 -1.26 -7.01 -9.32
CA GLU A 65 -2.33 -7.38 -8.40
C GLU A 65 -2.65 -6.19 -7.49
N ARG A 66 -3.84 -5.62 -7.62
CA ARG A 66 -4.32 -4.53 -6.78
C ARG A 66 -5.22 -5.09 -5.69
N TYR A 67 -4.83 -4.87 -4.44
CA TYR A 67 -5.59 -5.29 -3.27
C TYR A 67 -6.35 -4.09 -2.70
N PHE A 68 -7.65 -4.24 -2.47
CA PHE A 68 -8.55 -3.17 -2.03
C PHE A 68 -9.68 -3.68 -1.13
N CYS A 69 -10.32 -2.77 -0.40
CA CYS A 69 -11.48 -3.08 0.42
C CYS A 69 -12.76 -3.06 -0.42
N SER A 70 -13.51 -4.18 -0.47
CA SER A 70 -14.78 -4.27 -1.20
C SER A 70 -15.88 -3.37 -0.66
N ASN A 71 -15.81 -2.99 0.61
CA ASN A 71 -16.89 -2.25 1.27
C ASN A 71 -16.85 -0.75 0.97
N CYS A 72 -15.68 -0.20 0.64
CA CYS A 72 -15.51 1.24 0.40
C CYS A 72 -14.68 1.59 -0.84
N GLY A 73 -14.08 0.60 -1.51
CA GLY A 73 -13.24 0.79 -2.69
C GLY A 73 -11.80 1.21 -2.43
N SER A 74 -11.40 1.43 -1.17
CA SER A 74 -10.08 1.98 -0.89
C SER A 74 -8.95 0.97 -1.14
N PRO A 75 -7.87 1.39 -1.84
CA PRO A 75 -6.73 0.55 -2.12
C PRO A 75 -5.93 0.28 -0.84
N ALA A 76 -5.47 -0.96 -0.69
CA ALA A 76 -4.67 -1.41 0.43
C ALA A 76 -3.19 -1.55 0.04
N PHE A 77 -2.88 -2.40 -0.95
CA PHE A 77 -1.52 -2.58 -1.45
C PHE A 77 -1.52 -3.06 -2.90
N THR A 78 -0.35 -3.09 -3.53
CA THR A 78 -0.18 -3.58 -4.90
C THR A 78 1.05 -4.48 -4.98
N LYS A 79 0.93 -5.61 -5.67
CA LYS A 79 2.03 -6.50 -6.01
C LYS A 79 2.31 -6.47 -7.50
N THR A 80 3.57 -6.66 -7.88
CA THR A 80 3.97 -6.71 -9.28
C THR A 80 5.06 -7.75 -9.49
N PRO A 81 5.03 -8.51 -10.60
CA PRO A 81 6.11 -9.45 -10.92
C PRO A 81 7.46 -8.76 -11.13
N LYS A 82 7.48 -7.44 -11.37
CA LYS A 82 8.74 -6.67 -11.49
C LYS A 82 9.55 -6.63 -10.19
N PHE A 83 8.88 -6.73 -9.03
CA PHE A 83 9.51 -6.68 -7.71
C PHE A 83 8.98 -7.83 -6.84
N PRO A 84 9.41 -9.07 -7.10
CA PRO A 84 8.93 -10.22 -6.35
C PRO A 84 9.32 -10.11 -4.86
N GLY A 85 8.40 -10.50 -3.96
CA GLY A 85 8.59 -10.38 -2.51
C GLY A 85 8.50 -8.95 -1.96
N LYS A 86 8.19 -7.95 -2.79
CA LYS A 86 7.97 -6.56 -2.37
C LYS A 86 6.53 -6.13 -2.64
N VAL A 87 6.05 -5.21 -1.81
CA VAL A 87 4.70 -4.65 -1.91
C VAL A 87 4.74 -3.13 -1.91
N PHE A 88 3.87 -2.53 -2.73
CA PHE A 88 3.54 -1.12 -2.65
C PHE A 88 2.35 -0.95 -1.71
N LEU A 89 2.64 -0.75 -0.42
CA LEU A 89 1.64 -0.56 0.63
C LEU A 89 1.12 0.89 0.62
N LYS A 90 -0.20 1.09 0.59
CA LYS A 90 -0.77 2.44 0.52
C LYS A 90 -0.61 3.16 1.86
N ALA A 91 0.14 4.26 1.86
CA ALA A 91 0.40 5.02 3.07
C ALA A 91 -0.88 5.64 3.68
N THR A 92 -1.92 5.84 2.86
CA THR A 92 -3.24 6.34 3.29
C THR A 92 -3.95 5.42 4.29
N LEU A 93 -3.49 4.18 4.47
CA LEU A 93 -3.97 3.27 5.51
C LEU A 93 -3.54 3.68 6.92
N PHE A 94 -2.57 4.59 7.06
CA PHE A 94 -2.00 4.97 8.36
C PHE A 94 -2.40 6.39 8.73
N SER A 95 -2.62 6.64 10.03
CA SER A 95 -2.95 7.97 10.56
C SER A 95 -1.83 8.99 10.29
N LYS A 96 -0.58 8.56 10.50
CA LYS A 96 0.65 9.30 10.26
C LYS A 96 1.38 8.73 9.04
N ILE A 97 1.82 9.61 8.16
CA ILE A 97 2.55 9.26 6.93
C ILE A 97 3.94 9.88 7.05
N SER A 98 5.00 9.11 6.78
CA SER A 98 6.36 9.66 6.75
C SER A 98 6.56 10.54 5.51
N PRO A 99 7.56 11.43 5.50
CA PRO A 99 7.94 12.15 4.30
C PRO A 99 8.21 11.19 3.12
N SER A 100 7.90 11.63 1.91
CA SER A 100 8.17 10.87 0.69
C SER A 100 9.61 11.06 0.26
N GLU A 101 10.33 9.96 0.06
CA GLU A 101 11.72 9.96 -0.44
C GLU A 101 11.82 10.15 -1.95
N SER A 102 10.78 9.79 -2.70
CA SER A 102 10.80 9.80 -4.16
C SER A 102 9.42 10.03 -4.76
N GLU A 103 9.38 10.72 -5.90
CA GLU A 103 8.20 10.83 -6.75
C GLU A 103 8.43 10.11 -8.07
N VAL A 104 7.47 9.29 -8.48
CA VAL A 104 7.50 8.56 -9.74
C VAL A 104 6.28 8.91 -10.57
N PHE A 105 6.41 8.80 -11.90
CA PHE A 105 5.38 9.19 -12.87
C PHE A 105 5.01 10.68 -12.85
N SER A 106 5.93 11.57 -12.49
CA SER A 106 5.69 13.03 -12.50
C SER A 106 5.25 13.57 -13.87
N HIS A 107 5.61 12.90 -14.97
CA HIS A 107 5.13 13.23 -16.32
C HIS A 107 3.62 13.00 -16.51
N LYS A 108 2.94 12.29 -15.59
CA LYS A 108 1.48 12.09 -15.58
C LYS A 108 0.76 12.96 -14.55
N ARG A 109 1.45 13.94 -13.96
CA ARG A 109 0.82 14.88 -13.03
C ARG A 109 -0.29 15.65 -13.74
N LEU A 110 -1.45 15.78 -13.08
CA LEU A 110 -2.55 16.61 -13.59
C LEU A 110 -2.07 18.06 -13.71
N GLN A 111 -2.26 18.66 -14.89
CA GLN A 111 -2.08 20.08 -15.11
C GLN A 111 -3.42 20.74 -14.76
N LEU A 112 -3.50 21.35 -13.58
CA LEU A 112 -4.66 22.09 -13.10
C LEU A 112 -4.43 23.59 -13.29
#